data_AF-A0A7C9EDA1-F1
#
_entry.id   AF-A0A7C9EDA1-F1
#
_cell.length_a   1.000
_cell.length_b   1.000
_cell.length_c   1.000
_cell.angle_alpha   90.00
_cell.angle_beta   90.00
_cell.angle_gamma   90.00
#
_symmetry.space_group_name_H-M   'P 1'
#
loop_
_entity.id
_entity.type
_entity.pdbx_description
1 polymer ?
#
loop_
_entity_poly.entity_id
_entity_poly.type
_entity_poly.pdbx_seq_one_letter_code
_entity_poly.pdbx_strand_id
1 'polypeptide(L)'
;AEYVDISEAVTSPRAGNFRKVSVLPLVFLIFYEVSGGPFGVEDSVGAAGPLLALVGFLVFPLIWSVPEALITAEMGTMFPENGGYVVWVSAALGDYWGFQQGWMKWLSGVIDNALYPVLFLDYLKSVVPVVGHGF
;
A
#
# COMPACT_ATOMS: atom_id res chain seq x y z
N ALA A 1 4.71 -24.79 45.45
CA ALA A 1 5.05 -24.14 44.17
C ALA A 1 4.10 -22.98 44.03
N GLU A 2 4.63 -21.78 44.27
CA GLU A 2 3.91 -20.53 44.40
C GLU A 2 3.60 -20.03 42.98
N TYR A 3 2.32 -19.83 42.68
CA TYR A 3 1.88 -19.29 41.40
C TYR A 3 2.19 -17.80 41.44
N VAL A 4 3.24 -17.38 40.73
CA VAL A 4 3.58 -15.98 40.55
C VAL A 4 2.46 -15.35 39.74
N ASP A 5 1.59 -14.64 40.43
CA ASP A 5 0.57 -13.78 39.86
C ASP A 5 1.29 -12.64 39.14
N ILE A 6 1.47 -12.78 37.82
CA ILE A 6 1.87 -11.67 36.95
C ILE A 6 0.61 -10.81 36.71
N SER A 7 0.00 -10.36 37.81
CA SER A 7 -0.86 -9.19 37.87
C SER A 7 0.00 -7.94 38.10
N GLU A 8 1.21 -7.92 37.54
CA GLU A 8 1.94 -6.67 37.41
C GLU A 8 1.20 -5.89 36.35
N ALA A 9 0.34 -5.01 36.84
CA ALA A 9 -0.21 -3.91 36.09
C ALA A 9 0.93 -3.17 35.38
N VAL A 10 1.26 -3.60 34.17
CA VAL A 10 1.86 -2.75 33.16
C VAL A 10 0.77 -1.76 32.81
N THR A 11 0.58 -0.79 33.71
CA THR A 11 -0.02 0.49 33.39
C THR A 11 0.87 1.10 32.32
N SER A 12 0.62 0.72 31.06
CA SER A 12 1.26 1.34 29.90
C SER A 12 1.05 2.84 30.04
N PRO A 13 2.11 3.64 30.25
CA PRO A 13 1.97 5.07 30.54
C PRO A 13 1.70 5.87 29.26
N ARG A 14 1.07 5.25 28.25
CA ARG A 14 0.72 5.88 26.97
C ARG A 14 -0.63 5.40 26.48
N ALA A 15 -1.68 5.58 27.28
CA ALA A 15 -2.99 5.93 26.71
C ALA A 15 -2.96 7.38 26.20
N GLY A 16 -1.96 7.70 25.38
CA GLY A 16 -1.94 8.96 24.64
C GLY A 16 -3.05 8.88 23.61
N ASN A 17 -3.91 9.90 23.57
CA ASN A 17 -4.95 10.07 22.57
C ASN A 17 -4.39 9.71 21.17
N PHE A 18 -4.69 8.50 20.67
CA PHE A 18 -4.37 8.14 19.30
C PHE A 18 -5.22 9.05 18.41
N ARG A 19 -4.58 10.07 17.84
CA ARG A 19 -5.25 11.02 16.97
C ARG A 19 -5.56 10.28 15.68
N LYS A 20 -6.82 9.85 15.54
CA LYS A 20 -7.31 9.20 14.31
C LYS A 20 -7.06 10.16 13.15
N VAL A 21 -6.50 9.62 12.07
CA VAL A 21 -6.29 10.37 10.83
C VAL A 21 -7.67 10.77 10.29
N SER A 22 -7.82 12.04 9.93
CA SER A 22 -9.07 12.53 9.33
C SER A 22 -9.24 11.93 7.93
N VAL A 23 -10.49 11.83 7.46
CA VAL A 23 -10.84 11.22 6.17
C VAL A 23 -10.06 11.83 5.01
N LEU A 24 -9.92 13.16 4.98
CA LEU A 24 -9.24 13.83 3.88
C LEU A 24 -7.74 13.49 3.80
N PRO A 25 -6.93 13.63 4.88
CA PRO A 25 -5.56 13.11 4.91
C PRO A 25 -5.45 11.61 4.63
N LEU A 26 -6.43 10.81 5.05
CA LEU A 26 -6.45 9.37 4.78
C LEU A 26 -6.60 9.07 3.29
N VAL A 27 -7.50 9.79 2.58
CA VAL A 27 -7.64 9.66 1.12
C VAL A 27 -6.35 10.01 0.41
N PHE A 28 -5.68 11.10 0.80
CA PHE A 28 -4.38 11.45 0.23
C PHE A 28 -3.32 10.40 0.52
N LEU A 29 -3.30 9.84 1.72
CA LEU A 29 -2.36 8.80 2.11
C LEU A 29 -2.55 7.54 1.26
N ILE A 30 -3.79 7.08 1.07
CA ILE A 30 -4.11 5.93 0.20
C ILE A 30 -3.72 6.23 -1.25
N PHE A 31 -4.04 7.42 -1.77
CA PHE A 31 -3.69 7.80 -3.14
C PHE A 31 -2.16 7.80 -3.36
N TYR A 32 -1.40 8.39 -2.44
CA TYR A 32 0.06 8.43 -2.55
C TYR A 32 0.71 7.06 -2.34
N GLU A 33 0.14 6.21 -1.46
CA GLU A 33 0.63 4.85 -1.23
C GLU A 33 0.44 3.96 -2.47
N VAL A 34 -0.70 4.06 -3.14
CA VAL A 34 -1.08 3.13 -4.23
C VAL A 34 -0.67 3.65 -5.60
N SER A 35 -0.88 4.94 -5.88
CA SER A 35 -0.69 5.48 -7.23
C SER A 35 0.67 6.12 -7.40
N GLY A 36 1.14 6.95 -6.47
CA GLY A 36 2.41 7.69 -6.57
C GLY A 36 2.51 8.71 -7.74
N GLY A 37 1.68 8.58 -8.78
CA GLY A 37 1.69 9.32 -10.04
C GLY A 37 1.59 8.35 -11.25
N PRO A 38 1.13 8.79 -12.43
CA PRO A 38 0.94 7.91 -13.60
C PRO A 38 2.26 7.59 -14.33
N PHE A 39 3.29 7.21 -13.59
CA PHE A 39 4.62 6.90 -14.15
C PHE A 39 4.60 5.56 -14.88
N GLY A 40 5.16 5.50 -16.09
CA GLY A 40 5.19 4.28 -16.91
C GLY A 40 3.92 4.07 -17.75
N VAL A 41 2.98 5.01 -17.72
CA VAL A 41 1.82 4.99 -18.62
C VAL A 41 2.24 5.16 -20.09
N GLU A 42 3.37 5.82 -20.30
CA GLU A 42 3.97 6.12 -21.59
C GLU A 42 4.32 4.82 -22.34
N ASP A 43 4.81 3.80 -21.63
CA ASP A 43 5.11 2.50 -22.21
C ASP A 43 3.83 1.77 -22.66
N SER A 44 2.76 1.89 -21.88
CA SER A 44 1.45 1.33 -22.23
C SER A 44 0.87 1.98 -23.49
N VAL A 45 1.00 3.31 -23.61
CA VAL A 45 0.59 4.06 -24.81
C VAL A 45 1.50 3.74 -26.00
N GLY A 46 2.81 3.62 -25.77
CA GLY A 46 3.79 3.28 -26.80
C GLY A 46 3.57 1.88 -27.39
N ALA A 47 3.19 0.91 -26.56
CA ALA A 47 2.97 -0.48 -26.99
C ALA A 47 1.58 -0.70 -27.63
N ALA A 48 0.51 -0.17 -27.03
CA ALA A 48 -0.87 -0.46 -27.45
C ALA A 48 -1.55 0.68 -28.23
N GLY A 49 -0.96 1.87 -28.25
CA GLY A 49 -1.53 3.08 -28.81
C GLY A 49 -2.50 3.81 -27.85
N PRO A 50 -2.80 5.09 -28.10
CA PRO A 50 -3.55 5.94 -27.16
C PRO A 50 -4.97 5.43 -26.86
N LEU A 51 -5.68 4.94 -27.88
CA LEU A 51 -7.07 4.50 -27.72
C LEU A 51 -7.18 3.28 -26.80
N LEU A 52 -6.35 2.26 -27.02
CA LEU A 52 -6.39 1.03 -26.23
C LEU A 52 -5.91 1.26 -24.81
N ALA A 53 -4.89 2.10 -24.61
CA ALA A 53 -4.44 2.51 -23.28
C ALA A 53 -5.59 3.20 -22.51
N LEU A 54 -6.26 4.18 -23.11
CA LEU A 54 -7.40 4.89 -22.48
C LEU A 54 -8.56 3.94 -22.13
N VAL A 55 -8.92 3.03 -23.03
CA VAL A 55 -9.95 2.02 -22.75
C VAL A 55 -9.52 1.13 -21.59
N GLY A 56 -8.26 0.70 -21.54
CA GLY A 56 -7.69 -0.05 -20.43
C GLY A 56 -7.84 0.69 -19.10
N PHE A 57 -7.46 1.98 -19.05
CA PHE A 57 -7.59 2.80 -17.84
C PHE A 57 -9.03 3.07 -17.40
N LEU A 58 -10.00 3.01 -18.30
CA LEU A 58 -11.42 3.15 -17.93
C LEU A 58 -12.02 1.83 -17.44
N VAL A 59 -11.67 0.72 -18.09
CA VAL A 59 -12.30 -0.58 -17.84
C VAL A 59 -11.63 -1.30 -16.67
N PHE A 60 -10.30 -1.27 -16.59
CA PHE A 60 -9.55 -2.03 -15.59
C PHE A 60 -9.90 -1.67 -14.14
N PRO A 61 -10.01 -0.37 -13.75
CA PRO A 61 -10.38 -0.02 -12.39
C PRO A 61 -11.79 -0.48 -12.01
N LEU A 62 -12.73 -0.56 -12.95
CA LEU A 62 -14.10 -1.01 -12.69
C LEU A 62 -14.18 -2.51 -12.43
N ILE A 63 -13.36 -3.29 -13.13
CA ILE A 63 -13.35 -4.75 -12.99
C ILE A 63 -12.51 -5.19 -11.78
N TRP A 64 -11.41 -4.48 -11.50
CA TRP A 64 -10.45 -4.88 -10.47
C TRP A 64 -10.50 -4.01 -9.22
N SER A 65 -10.18 -2.71 -9.36
CA SER A 65 -9.97 -1.81 -8.22
C SER A 65 -11.24 -1.50 -7.43
N VAL A 66 -12.39 -1.34 -8.09
CA VAL A 66 -13.67 -1.04 -7.42
C VAL A 66 -14.12 -2.22 -6.55
N PRO A 67 -14.19 -3.48 -7.05
CA PRO A 67 -14.48 -4.63 -6.20
C PRO A 67 -13.48 -4.79 -5.05
N GLU A 68 -12.18 -4.64 -5.31
CA GLU A 68 -11.14 -4.72 -4.29
C GLU A 68 -11.32 -3.68 -3.18
N ALA A 69 -11.62 -2.43 -3.54
CA ALA A 69 -11.88 -1.35 -2.59
C ALA A 69 -13.13 -1.60 -1.74
N LEU A 70 -14.19 -2.16 -2.33
CA LEU A 70 -15.41 -2.52 -1.60
C LEU A 70 -15.15 -3.66 -0.61
N ILE A 71 -14.43 -4.71 -1.01
CA ILE A 71 -14.04 -5.80 -0.09
C ILE A 71 -13.19 -5.24 1.06
N THR A 72 -12.22 -4.39 0.75
CA THR A 72 -11.36 -3.73 1.74
C THR A 72 -12.17 -2.88 2.71
N ALA A 73 -13.19 -2.16 2.23
CA ALA A 73 -14.09 -1.36 3.07
C ALA A 73 -14.95 -2.23 4.01
N GLU A 74 -15.52 -3.33 3.50
CA GLU A 74 -16.29 -4.29 4.31
C GLU A 74 -15.42 -4.92 5.40
N MET A 75 -14.22 -5.40 5.05
CA MET A 75 -13.31 -6.01 6.01
C MET A 75 -12.75 -5.00 7.03
N GLY A 76 -12.43 -3.79 6.59
CA GLY A 76 -11.95 -2.71 7.45
C GLY A 76 -12.98 -2.22 8.47
N THR A 77 -14.28 -2.43 8.21
CA THR A 77 -15.34 -2.15 9.20
C THR A 77 -15.69 -3.36 10.07
N MET A 78 -15.46 -4.59 9.57
CA MET A 78 -15.71 -5.83 10.29
C MET A 78 -14.70 -6.09 11.41
N PHE A 79 -13.42 -5.77 11.19
CA PHE A 79 -12.35 -5.99 12.18
C PHE A 79 -11.93 -4.65 12.83
N PRO A 80 -12.17 -4.45 14.15
CA PRO A 80 -11.81 -3.21 14.85
C PRO A 80 -10.30 -3.09 15.15
N GLU A 81 -9.49 -4.01 14.63
CA GLU A 81 -8.05 -4.14 14.88
C GLU A 81 -7.23 -3.47 13.77
N ASN A 82 -6.15 -2.78 14.15
CA ASN A 82 -5.23 -2.13 13.20
C ASN A 82 -4.27 -3.14 12.55
N GLY A 83 -4.79 -4.20 11.93
CA GLY A 83 -4.00 -5.32 11.40
C GLY A 83 -4.11 -5.56 9.89
N GLY A 84 -5.05 -4.87 9.22
CA GLY A 84 -5.23 -4.94 7.77
C GLY A 84 -5.34 -6.37 7.22
N TYR A 85 -4.82 -6.58 6.02
CA TYR A 85 -4.88 -7.85 5.29
C TYR A 85 -4.26 -9.04 6.05
N VAL A 86 -3.30 -8.82 6.95
CA VAL A 86 -2.72 -9.91 7.76
C VAL A 86 -3.76 -10.46 8.73
N VAL A 87 -4.46 -9.60 9.48
CA VAL A 87 -5.51 -10.03 10.42
C VAL A 87 -6.70 -10.61 9.67
N TRP A 88 -7.08 -10.01 8.54
CA TRP A 88 -8.16 -10.49 7.69
C TRP A 88 -7.93 -11.93 7.21
N VAL A 89 -6.73 -12.22 6.73
CA VAL A 89 -6.39 -13.54 6.19
C VAL A 89 -6.10 -14.53 7.30
N SER A 90 -5.48 -14.11 8.42
CA SER A 90 -5.35 -14.97 9.61
C SER A 90 -6.72 -15.40 10.14
N ALA A 91 -7.69 -14.49 10.19
CA ALA A 91 -9.04 -14.81 10.67
C ALA A 91 -9.77 -15.79 9.76
N ALA A 92 -9.55 -15.74 8.44
CA ALA A 92 -10.24 -16.59 7.47
C ALA A 92 -9.54 -17.94 7.23
N LEU A 93 -8.20 -17.96 7.17
CA LEU A 93 -7.40 -19.11 6.70
C LEU A 93 -6.38 -19.60 7.75
N GLY A 94 -6.22 -18.90 8.87
CA GLY A 94 -5.28 -19.23 9.95
C GLY A 94 -3.94 -18.49 9.84
N ASP A 95 -3.20 -18.50 10.95
CA ASP A 95 -2.01 -17.66 11.16
C ASP A 95 -0.90 -17.83 10.12
N TYR A 96 -0.71 -19.04 9.61
CA TYR A 96 0.29 -19.33 8.56
C TYR A 96 0.04 -18.51 7.29
N TRP A 97 -1.22 -18.45 6.84
CA TRP A 97 -1.59 -17.74 5.63
C TRP A 97 -1.58 -16.23 5.82
N GLY A 98 -1.94 -15.74 7.02
CA GLY A 98 -1.79 -14.33 7.36
C GLY A 98 -0.32 -13.90 7.36
N PHE A 99 0.59 -14.71 7.92
CA PHE A 99 2.02 -14.44 7.85
C PHE A 99 2.53 -14.41 6.41
N GLN A 100 2.13 -15.40 5.59
CA GLN A 100 2.52 -15.45 4.17
C GLN A 100 2.09 -14.18 3.42
N GLN A 101 0.86 -13.70 3.65
CA GLN A 101 0.37 -12.46 3.03
C GLN A 101 1.13 -11.22 3.51
N GLY A 102 1.40 -11.12 4.82
CA GLY A 102 2.22 -10.05 5.37
C GLY A 102 3.62 -10.03 4.78
N TRP A 103 4.25 -11.20 4.65
CA TRP A 103 5.58 -11.35 4.06
C TRP A 103 5.62 -10.95 2.58
N MET A 104 4.65 -11.42 1.78
CA MET A 104 4.55 -11.05 0.36
C MET A 104 4.36 -9.53 0.19
N LYS A 105 3.51 -8.91 1.00
CA LYS A 105 3.28 -7.46 0.92
C LYS A 105 4.50 -6.66 1.37
N TRP A 106 5.22 -7.11 2.40
CA TRP A 106 6.49 -6.49 2.79
C TRP A 106 7.50 -6.54 1.64
N LEU A 107 7.66 -7.70 0.99
CA LEU A 107 8.56 -7.86 -0.15
C LEU A 107 8.18 -6.94 -1.32
N SER A 108 6.88 -6.86 -1.67
CA SER A 108 6.38 -5.91 -2.67
C SER A 108 6.78 -4.48 -2.31
N GLY A 109 6.54 -4.06 -1.06
CA GLY A 109 6.89 -2.71 -0.62
C GLY A 109 8.39 -2.41 -0.68
N VAL A 110 9.26 -3.39 -0.43
CA VAL A 110 10.72 -3.21 -0.59
C VAL A 110 11.10 -3.00 -2.05
N ILE A 111 10.50 -3.77 -2.96
CA ILE A 111 10.74 -3.65 -4.41
C ILE A 111 10.23 -2.29 -4.92
N ASP A 112 9.02 -1.89 -4.52
CA ASP A 112 8.41 -0.63 -4.91
C ASP A 112 9.29 0.56 -4.46
N ASN A 113 9.75 0.55 -3.20
CA ASN A 113 10.65 1.58 -2.68
C ASN A 113 12.01 1.64 -3.39
N ALA A 114 12.49 0.53 -3.95
CA ALA A 114 13.71 0.50 -4.74
C ALA A 114 13.50 1.02 -6.17
N LEU A 115 12.29 0.89 -6.73
CA LEU A 115 11.94 1.32 -8.08
C LEU A 115 11.80 2.84 -8.18
N TYR A 116 11.15 3.48 -7.21
CA TYR A 116 10.86 4.92 -7.27
C TYR A 116 12.09 5.83 -7.43
N PRO A 117 13.23 5.62 -6.73
CA PRO A 117 14.44 6.40 -6.94
C PRO A 117 15.02 6.24 -8.35
N VAL A 118 14.95 5.04 -8.92
CA VAL A 118 15.43 4.76 -10.29
C VAL A 118 14.57 5.50 -11.31
N LEU A 119 13.24 5.39 -11.19
CA LEU A 119 12.30 6.13 -12.04
C LEU A 119 12.51 7.63 -11.93
N PHE A 120 12.65 8.16 -10.70
CA PHE A 120 12.94 9.58 -10.48
C PHE A 120 14.20 10.03 -11.21
N LEU A 121 15.28 9.24 -11.13
CA LEU A 121 16.53 9.54 -11.83
C LEU A 121 16.37 9.51 -13.35
N ASP A 122 15.61 8.56 -13.89
CA ASP A 122 15.41 8.44 -15.34
C ASP A 122 14.55 9.58 -15.89
N TYR A 123 13.48 9.98 -15.19
CA TYR A 123 12.73 11.20 -15.53
C TYR A 123 13.61 12.45 -15.38
N LEU A 124 14.44 12.56 -14.33
CA LEU A 124 15.32 13.71 -14.13
C LEU A 124 16.37 13.85 -15.25
N LYS A 125 16.97 12.75 -15.70
CA LYS A 125 17.90 12.75 -16.84
C LYS A 125 17.21 13.21 -18.13
N SER A 126 15.93 12.86 -18.32
CA SER A 126 15.18 13.27 -19.51
C SER A 126 14.91 14.78 -19.55
N VAL A 127 14.70 15.41 -18.38
CA VAL A 127 14.37 16.84 -18.24
C VAL A 127 15.63 17.70 -18.16
N VAL A 128 16.69 17.23 -17.50
CA VAL A 128 17.96 17.95 -17.33
C VAL A 128 19.10 17.09 -17.89
N PRO A 129 19.40 17.20 -19.20
CA PRO A 129 20.44 16.39 -19.85
C PRO A 129 21.84 16.57 -19.23
N VAL A 130 22.07 17.69 -18.55
CA VAL A 130 23.32 18.00 -17.84
C VAL A 130 23.60 17.05 -16.68
N VAL A 131 22.58 16.39 -16.11
CA VAL A 131 22.73 15.42 -15.02
C VAL A 131 23.13 14.03 -15.57
N GLY A 132 22.84 13.74 -16.83
CA GLY A 132 23.27 12.51 -17.51
C GLY A 132 24.74 12.50 -17.93
N HIS A 133 25.31 13.69 -18.08
CA HIS A 133 26.74 13.88 -18.30
C HIS A 133 27.38 14.09 -16.91
N GLY A 134 27.66 12.99 -16.21
CA GLY A 134 28.53 13.08 -15.03
C GLY A 134 29.77 13.92 -15.37
N PHE A 135 30.25 14.72 -14.40
CA PHE A 135 31.42 15.59 -14.55
C PHE A 135 32.53 15.01 -15.45
#